data_AF-A0A329YH14-F1
#
_entry.id   AF-A0A329YH14-F1
#
_cell.length_a   1.000
_cell.length_b   1.000
_cell.length_c   1.000
_cell.angle_alpha   90.00
_cell.angle_beta   90.00
_cell.angle_gamma   90.00
#
_symmetry.space_group_name_H-M   'P 1'
#
loop_
_entity.id
_entity.type
_entity.pdbx_description
1 polymer ?
#
loop_
_entity_poly.entity_id
_entity_poly.type
_entity_poly.pdbx_seq_one_letter_code
_entity_poly.pdbx_strand_id
1 'polypeptide(L)'
;MNSHRPLSREDLRMCVDVVKAIARDRGVSRDPTAVARIMATVARYYRRGMHEPSALRAAALSEIESNSLAGGALMEAGHRAEAP
;
A
#
# COMPACT_ATOMS: atom_id res chain seq x y z
N MET A 1 -8.30 -7.85 28.73
CA MET A 1 -6.84 -7.60 28.60
C MET A 1 -6.57 -6.94 27.25
N ASN A 2 -6.36 -5.62 27.20
CA ASN A 2 -5.89 -4.95 25.98
C ASN A 2 -4.36 -4.95 26.02
N SER A 3 -3.76 -6.00 25.48
CA SER A 3 -2.31 -6.10 25.33
C SER A 3 -1.86 -5.11 24.26
N HIS A 4 -1.55 -3.87 24.67
CA HIS A 4 -0.71 -2.96 23.88
C HIS A 4 0.69 -3.58 23.79
N ARG A 5 0.87 -4.57 22.91
CA ARG A 5 2.17 -5.13 22.64
C ARG A 5 2.96 -4.04 21.89
N PRO A 6 4.02 -3.47 22.48
CA PRO A 6 4.85 -2.53 21.76
C PRO A 6 5.37 -3.25 20.50
N LEU A 7 5.25 -2.58 19.36
CA LEU A 7 5.78 -3.07 18.08
C LEU A 7 7.23 -3.49 18.30
N SER A 8 7.54 -4.77 18.09
CA SER A 8 8.92 -5.23 18.20
C SER A 8 9.75 -4.61 17.06
N ARG A 9 11.06 -4.53 17.25
CA ARG A 9 11.98 -4.10 16.18
C ARG A 9 11.84 -4.98 14.93
N GLU A 10 11.49 -6.25 15.13
CA GLU A 10 11.25 -7.22 14.07
C GLU A 10 9.97 -6.89 13.28
N ASP A 11 8.88 -6.58 13.98
CA ASP A 11 7.61 -6.15 13.37
C ASP A 11 7.77 -4.85 12.57
N LEU A 12 8.55 -3.91 13.10
CA LEU A 12 8.89 -2.65 12.43
C LEU A 12 9.68 -2.90 11.14
N ARG A 13 10.70 -3.76 11.18
CA ARG A 13 11.49 -4.12 10.00
C ARG A 13 10.63 -4.79 8.94
N MET A 14 9.78 -5.72 9.34
CA MET A 14 8.84 -6.42 8.47
C MET A 14 7.84 -5.44 7.82
N CYS A 15 7.25 -4.52 8.58
CA CYS A 15 6.35 -3.49 8.02
C CYS A 15 7.08 -2.59 7.01
N VAL A 16 8.30 -2.17 7.32
CA VAL A 16 9.12 -1.35 6.42
C VAL A 16 9.47 -2.11 5.14
N ASP A 17 9.78 -3.41 5.24
CA ASP A 17 10.09 -4.24 4.08
C ASP A 17 8.88 -4.38 3.15
N VAL A 18 7.70 -4.64 3.71
CA VAL A 18 6.44 -4.69 2.96
C VAL A 18 6.16 -3.36 2.26
N VAL A 19 6.31 -2.22 2.95
CA VAL A 19 6.12 -0.88 2.36
C VAL A 19 7.09 -0.66 1.20
N LYS A 20 8.37 -0.98 1.38
CA LYS A 20 9.38 -0.85 0.32
C LYS A 20 9.09 -1.76 -0.88
N ALA A 21 8.65 -2.99 -0.63
CA ALA A 21 8.28 -3.92 -1.69
C ALA A 21 7.11 -3.38 -2.52
N ILE A 22 6.06 -2.88 -1.88
CA ILE A 22 4.90 -2.28 -2.57
C ILE A 22 5.30 -1.01 -3.33
N ALA A 23 6.10 -0.14 -2.70
CA ALA A 23 6.54 1.10 -3.34
C ALA A 23 7.46 0.86 -4.55
N ARG A 24 8.24 -0.23 -4.55
CA ARG A 24 9.08 -0.64 -5.68
C ARG A 24 8.24 -1.23 -6.81
N ASP A 25 7.33 -2.13 -6.46
CA ASP A 25 6.39 -2.78 -7.39
C ASP A 25 5.55 -1.75 -8.16
N ARG A 26 5.12 -0.69 -7.47
CA ARG A 26 4.34 0.43 -8.05
C ARG A 26 5.19 1.51 -8.72
N GLY A 27 6.51 1.46 -8.63
CA GLY A 27 7.39 2.53 -9.14
C GLY A 27 7.31 3.86 -8.37
N VAL A 28 6.60 3.92 -7.24
CA VAL A 28 6.38 5.15 -6.44
C VAL A 28 7.39 5.32 -5.31
N SER A 29 8.48 4.56 -5.32
CA SER A 29 9.53 4.62 -4.27
C SER A 29 10.15 6.01 -4.08
N ARG A 30 10.05 6.88 -5.09
CA ARG A 30 10.54 8.26 -5.07
C ARG A 30 9.47 9.28 -4.66
N ASP A 31 8.21 8.86 -4.51
CA ASP A 31 7.12 9.74 -4.13
C ASP A 31 6.81 9.59 -2.63
N PRO A 32 7.18 10.56 -1.78
CA PRO A 32 7.01 10.44 -0.33
C PRO A 32 5.54 10.38 0.08
N THR A 33 4.64 10.99 -0.70
CA THR A 33 3.19 11.00 -0.44
C THR A 33 2.58 9.61 -0.66
N ALA A 34 2.90 8.96 -1.78
CA ALA A 34 2.47 7.60 -2.08
C ALA A 34 3.06 6.61 -1.07
N VAL A 35 4.34 6.75 -0.73
CA VAL A 35 4.96 5.92 0.32
C VAL A 35 4.24 6.10 1.67
N ALA A 36 3.88 7.33 2.05
CA ALA A 36 3.12 7.58 3.28
C ALA A 36 1.74 6.93 3.26
N ARG A 37 1.04 6.92 2.11
CA ARG A 37 -0.23 6.20 1.94
C ARG A 37 -0.05 4.69 2.10
N ILE A 38 0.99 4.12 1.49
CA ILE A 38 1.33 2.70 1.63
C ILE A 38 1.59 2.36 3.10
N MET A 39 2.39 3.19 3.80
CA MET A 39 2.66 3.03 5.23
C MET A 39 1.37 3.06 6.07
N ALA A 40 0.47 4.02 5.82
CA ALA A 40 -0.78 4.13 6.56
C ALA A 40 -1.67 2.89 6.37
N THR A 41 -1.76 2.38 5.14
CA THR A 41 -2.50 1.16 4.83
C THR A 41 -1.90 -0.05 5.55
N VAL A 42 -0.59 -0.26 5.46
CA VAL A 42 0.13 -1.35 6.14
C VAL A 42 -0.08 -1.28 7.66
N ALA A 43 0.07 -0.10 8.26
CA ALA A 43 -0.15 0.11 9.69
C ALA A 43 -1.60 -0.22 10.11
N ARG A 44 -2.59 0.09 9.28
CA ARG A 44 -4.00 -0.23 9.54
C ARG A 44 -4.25 -1.73 9.54
N TYR A 45 -3.69 -2.48 8.58
CA TYR A 45 -3.83 -3.94 8.54
C TYR A 45 -3.06 -4.63 9.67
N TYR A 46 -1.86 -4.14 10.00
CA TYR A 46 -1.11 -4.64 11.15
C TYR A 46 -1.90 -4.46 12.46
N ARG A 47 -2.47 -3.28 12.69
CA ARG A 47 -3.35 -3.02 13.86
C ARG A 47 -4.62 -3.89 13.90
N ARG A 48 -5.05 -4.43 12.76
CA ARG A 48 -6.18 -5.37 12.66
C ARG A 48 -5.79 -6.82 12.98
N GLY A 49 -4.54 -7.08 13.36
CA GLY A 49 -4.04 -8.41 13.70
C GLY A 49 -3.38 -9.15 12.52
N MET A 50 -3.14 -8.48 11.40
CA MET A 50 -2.51 -9.08 10.22
C MET A 50 -0.99 -8.98 10.33
N HIS A 51 -0.38 -9.98 10.95
CA HIS A 51 1.06 -9.99 11.27
C HIS A 51 1.88 -10.88 10.31
N GLU A 52 1.26 -11.46 9.29
CA GLU A 52 1.93 -12.29 8.28
C GLU A 52 2.36 -11.43 7.08
N PRO A 53 3.63 -11.45 6.64
CA PRO A 53 4.15 -10.46 5.70
C PRO A 53 3.55 -10.59 4.30
N SER A 54 3.40 -11.82 3.83
CA SER A 54 2.78 -12.11 2.53
C SER A 54 1.31 -11.68 2.50
N ALA A 55 0.57 -11.95 3.58
CA ALA A 55 -0.84 -11.57 3.69
C ALA A 55 -1.01 -10.05 3.84
N LEU A 56 -0.16 -9.42 4.65
CA LEU A 56 -0.11 -7.98 4.86
C LEU A 56 0.20 -7.24 3.55
N ARG A 57 1.17 -7.75 2.77
CA ARG A 57 1.49 -7.21 1.44
C ARG A 57 0.31 -7.35 0.49
N ALA A 58 -0.28 -8.53 0.36
CA ALA A 58 -1.39 -8.79 -0.55
C ALA A 58 -2.61 -7.92 -0.23
N ALA A 59 -2.98 -7.83 1.06
CA ALA A 59 -4.10 -7.03 1.51
C ALA A 59 -3.86 -5.52 1.32
N ALA A 60 -2.67 -5.03 1.67
CA ALA A 60 -2.31 -3.62 1.46
C ALA A 60 -2.28 -3.26 -0.03
N LEU A 61 -1.69 -4.12 -0.86
CA LEU A 61 -1.61 -3.93 -2.31
C LEU A 61 -3.01 -3.87 -2.94
N SER A 62 -3.88 -4.83 -2.60
CA SER A 62 -5.28 -4.87 -3.05
C SER A 62 -6.06 -3.61 -2.67
N GLU A 63 -5.89 -3.10 -1.44
CA GLU A 63 -6.54 -1.87 -1.00
C GLU A 63 -5.97 -0.62 -1.71
N ILE A 64 -4.66 -0.58 -1.94
CA ILE A 64 -4.03 0.52 -2.69
C ILE A 64 -4.52 0.51 -4.14
N GLU A 65 -4.70 -0.67 -4.75
CA GLU A 65 -5.32 -0.83 -6.07
C GLU A 65 -6.77 -0.36 -6.09
N SER A 66 -7.58 -0.80 -5.12
CA SER A 66 -8.97 -0.39 -4.99
C SER A 66 -9.11 1.12 -4.82
N ASN A 67 -8.24 1.72 -4.01
CA ASN A 67 -8.21 3.17 -3.79
C ASN A 67 -7.59 3.95 -4.97
N SER A 68 -6.78 3.31 -5.80
CA SER A 68 -6.27 3.88 -7.06
C SER A 68 -7.33 3.87 -8.16
N LEU A 69 -8.21 2.86 -8.17
CA LEU A 69 -9.39 2.81 -9.04
C LEU A 69 -10.43 3.86 -8.60
N ALA A 70 -10.64 4.03 -7.29
CA ALA A 70 -11.53 5.05 -6.75
C ALA A 70 -10.99 6.49 -6.93
N GLY A 71 -9.66 6.66 -6.92
CA GLY A 71 -8.98 7.93 -7.19
C GLY A 71 -8.74 8.24 -8.67
N GLY A 72 -9.09 7.30 -9.58
CA GLY A 72 -8.83 7.37 -11.02
C GLY A 72 -10.02 7.81 -11.87
N ALA A 73 -11.11 8.32 -11.29
CA ALA A 73 -12.25 8.85 -12.04
C ALA A 73 -12.03 10.26 -12.63
N LEU A 74 -10.78 10.73 -12.71
CA LEU A 74 -10.44 12.00 -13.35
C LEU A 74 -9.11 11.87 -14.12
N MET A 75 -9.10 11.09 -15.20
CA MET A 75 -8.36 11.34 -16.45
C MET A 75 -8.40 10.06 -17.32
N GLU A 76 -9.53 9.82 -17.96
CA GLU A 76 -9.53 9.15 -19.26
C GLU A 76 -9.85 10.23 -20.30
N ALA A 77 -8.80 10.92 -20.75
CA ALA A 77 -8.84 11.77 -21.93
C ALA A 77 -7.72 11.31 -22.87
N GLY A 78 -8.13 10.81 -24.04
CA GLY A 78 -7.26 10.76 -25.23
C GLY A 78 -6.68 9.40 -25.59
N HIS A 79 -7.53 8.47 -26.06
CA HIS A 79 -7.14 7.69 -27.23
C HIS A 79 -7.96 8.15 -28.43
N ARG A 80 -7.42 9.19 -29.06
CA ARG A 80 -7.70 9.55 -30.44
C ARG A 80 -7.27 8.38 -31.31
N ALA A 81 -8.23 7.72 -31.94
CA ALA A 81 -8.01 6.95 -33.15
C ALA A 81 -9.02 7.43 -34.20
N GLU A 82 -8.59 8.48 -34.90
CA GLU A 82 -9.09 8.90 -36.20
C GLU A 82 -8.55 7.90 -37.24
N ALA A 83 -9.49 7.22 -37.93
CA ALA A 83 -9.65 6.96 -39.39
C ALA A 83 -8.39 6.74 -40.28
N PRO A 84 -8.49 6.19 -41.51
CA PRO A 84 -9.67 5.98 -42.38
C PRO A 84 -10.06 4.52 -42.65
#